data_AF-A0A518FV17-F1
#
_entry.id   AF-A0A518FV17-F1
#
_cell.length_a   1.000
_cell.length_b   1.000
_cell.length_c   1.000
_cell.angle_alpha   90.00
_cell.angle_beta   90.00
_cell.angle_gamma   90.00
#
_symmetry.space_group_name_H-M   'P 1'
#
loop_
_entity.id
_entity.type
_entity.pdbx_description
1 polymer ?
#
loop_
_entity_poly.entity_id
_entity_poly.type
_entity_poly.pdbx_seq_one_letter_code
_entity_poly.pdbx_strand_id
1 'polypeptide(L)'
;MNQTRYSDQQIMSKLAELMVDMYGLDDDEAPDPVRDLDLRVDLYLKKHKVWDMVDLLDFMFRFERAFQIRCSAEEWKKLFGRDRGRTEEEWVEQVGQHLTFKKLVDFIAEHTTYISFQPVTVIDRECGPAGAFYGITELSEQLVPPACQITPATRIIDAFRGDALDQFWSELCWRSTQKLPDISRKWDVLFFSGCLLSVLGLLFGIPLSIVTTNYLYALVPCVYLLANWKVYTLYNHYSDPLPTDLQTFRDLAILIAGQNHEAERGINVNTHRAAEGLS
;
A
#
# COMPACT_ATOMS: atom_id res chain seq x y z
N MET A 1 -3.15 -9.25 -26.08
CA MET A 1 -2.49 -7.93 -25.97
C MET A 1 -1.57 -8.01 -24.77
N ASN A 2 -0.26 -7.87 -24.95
CA ASN A 2 0.67 -7.82 -23.82
C ASN A 2 0.51 -6.46 -23.14
N GLN A 3 -0.20 -6.45 -22.02
CA GLN A 3 -0.29 -5.28 -21.17
C GLN A 3 1.12 -5.00 -20.62
N THR A 4 1.65 -3.81 -20.85
CA THR A 4 3.00 -3.39 -20.39
C THR A 4 2.92 -2.32 -19.30
N ARG A 5 1.72 -2.06 -18.79
CA ARG A 5 1.42 -0.97 -17.85
C ARG A 5 0.23 -1.35 -16.97
N TYR A 6 0.30 -0.97 -15.69
CA TYR A 6 -0.83 -1.12 -14.78
C TYR A 6 -2.04 -0.30 -15.22
N SER A 7 -3.23 -0.79 -14.92
CA SER A 7 -4.46 -0.07 -15.23
C SER A 7 -4.62 1.14 -14.32
N ASP A 8 -5.35 2.14 -14.80
CA ASP A 8 -5.64 3.34 -14.01
C ASP A 8 -6.38 3.00 -12.70
N GLN A 9 -7.23 1.97 -12.75
CA GLN A 9 -7.98 1.48 -11.58
C GLN A 9 -7.06 0.87 -10.52
N GLN A 10 -6.05 0.07 -10.92
CA GLN A 10 -5.10 -0.53 -9.98
C GLN A 10 -4.33 0.55 -9.23
N ILE A 11 -3.80 1.52 -9.99
CA ILE A 11 -3.02 2.62 -9.42
C ILE A 11 -3.89 3.49 -8.52
N MET A 12 -5.13 3.82 -8.95
CA MET A 12 -6.03 4.62 -8.13
C MET A 12 -6.46 3.94 -6.85
N SER A 13 -6.68 2.63 -6.86
CA SER A 13 -7.02 1.90 -5.63
C SER A 13 -5.92 2.08 -4.58
N LYS A 14 -4.65 1.95 -4.98
CA LYS A 14 -3.52 2.15 -4.06
C LYS A 14 -3.37 3.61 -3.63
N LEU A 15 -3.58 4.54 -4.54
CA LEU A 15 -3.53 5.97 -4.24
C LEU A 15 -4.64 6.36 -3.25
N ALA A 16 -5.82 5.79 -3.37
CA ALA A 16 -6.94 6.00 -2.44
C ALA A 16 -6.57 5.57 -1.02
N GLU A 17 -6.07 4.33 -0.86
CA GLU A 17 -5.58 3.81 0.42
C GLU A 17 -4.52 4.74 1.04
N LEU A 18 -3.58 5.22 0.22
CA LEU A 18 -2.53 6.13 0.68
C LEU A 18 -3.11 7.46 1.17
N MET A 19 -4.11 8.01 0.47
CA MET A 19 -4.77 9.26 0.88
C MET A 19 -5.55 9.11 2.18
N VAL A 20 -6.22 7.97 2.39
CA VAL A 20 -6.88 7.63 3.65
C VAL A 20 -5.87 7.58 4.79
N ASP A 21 -4.75 6.86 4.62
CA ASP A 21 -3.68 6.76 5.61
C ASP A 21 -3.05 8.13 5.94
N MET A 22 -2.79 8.95 4.93
CA MET A 22 -2.13 10.25 5.11
C MET A 22 -3.00 11.26 5.86
N TYR A 23 -4.28 11.33 5.51
CA TYR A 23 -5.14 12.41 5.98
C TYR A 23 -6.17 11.96 7.02
N GLY A 24 -6.20 10.67 7.37
CA GLY A 24 -7.14 10.13 8.35
C GLY A 24 -8.59 10.32 7.93
N LEU A 25 -8.88 10.21 6.62
CA LEU A 25 -10.24 10.25 6.12
C LEU A 25 -10.97 9.00 6.65
N ASP A 26 -12.07 9.16 7.38
CA ASP A 26 -12.85 8.02 7.88
C ASP A 26 -13.26 7.11 6.69
N ASP A 27 -13.19 5.78 6.82
CA ASP A 27 -13.52 4.83 5.73
C ASP A 27 -14.92 5.06 5.12
N ASP A 28 -15.83 5.68 5.87
CA ASP A 28 -17.20 6.02 5.48
C ASP A 28 -17.30 7.38 4.73
N GLU A 29 -16.34 8.27 4.96
CA GLU A 29 -16.19 9.58 4.31
C GLU A 29 -15.10 9.58 3.23
N ALA A 30 -14.27 8.53 3.18
CA ALA A 30 -13.27 8.22 2.18
C ALA A 30 -14.00 8.08 0.84
N PRO A 31 -14.04 9.16 0.04
CA PRO A 31 -14.70 9.10 -1.24
C PRO A 31 -13.87 8.19 -2.08
N ASP A 32 -14.49 7.17 -2.67
CA ASP A 32 -13.93 6.42 -3.77
C ASP A 32 -13.35 7.42 -4.79
N PRO A 33 -12.02 7.67 -4.84
CA PRO A 33 -11.47 8.66 -5.78
C PRO A 33 -11.55 8.14 -7.24
N VAL A 34 -12.17 6.97 -7.43
CA VAL A 34 -12.06 6.06 -8.57
C VAL A 34 -13.09 6.34 -9.68
N ARG A 35 -14.00 7.31 -9.52
CA ARG A 35 -15.00 7.57 -10.59
C ARG A 35 -14.63 8.66 -11.58
N ASP A 36 -13.77 9.61 -11.20
CA ASP A 36 -13.43 10.75 -12.05
C ASP A 36 -11.93 11.05 -12.00
N LEU A 37 -11.19 10.47 -12.96
CA LEU A 37 -9.75 10.70 -13.11
C LEU A 37 -9.45 12.14 -13.54
N ASP A 38 -10.39 12.86 -14.14
CA ASP A 38 -10.20 14.24 -14.57
C ASP A 38 -10.41 15.24 -13.42
N LEU A 39 -10.86 14.76 -12.25
CA LEU A 39 -10.97 15.57 -11.05
C LEU A 39 -9.59 16.12 -10.65
N ARG A 40 -9.57 17.42 -10.38
CA ARG A 40 -8.39 18.11 -9.88
C ARG A 40 -8.12 17.76 -8.43
N VAL A 41 -6.85 17.52 -8.13
CA VAL A 41 -6.39 17.11 -6.79
C VAL A 41 -6.69 18.18 -5.74
N ASP A 42 -6.54 19.46 -6.06
CA ASP A 42 -6.81 20.55 -5.12
C ASP A 42 -8.31 20.66 -4.77
N LEU A 43 -9.20 20.48 -5.75
CA LEU A 43 -10.64 20.49 -5.51
C LEU A 43 -11.07 19.35 -4.60
N TYR A 44 -10.46 18.17 -4.79
CA TYR A 44 -10.67 17.03 -3.92
C TYR A 44 -10.23 17.35 -2.48
N LEU A 45 -8.98 17.79 -2.29
CA LEU A 45 -8.44 18.08 -0.96
C LEU A 45 -9.21 19.18 -0.22
N LYS A 46 -9.69 20.20 -0.95
CA LYS A 46 -10.55 21.26 -0.40
C LYS A 46 -11.93 20.77 0.00
N LYS A 47 -12.56 19.95 -0.84
CA LYS A 47 -13.86 19.34 -0.54
C LYS A 47 -13.82 18.55 0.77
N HIS A 48 -12.69 17.91 1.04
CA HIS A 48 -12.44 17.13 2.25
C HIS A 48 -11.78 17.91 3.38
N LYS A 49 -11.57 19.23 3.23
CA LYS A 49 -10.98 20.12 4.24
C LYS A 49 -9.59 19.68 4.74
N VAL A 50 -8.84 18.97 3.91
CA VAL A 50 -7.48 18.48 4.23
C VAL A 50 -6.39 19.31 3.55
N TRP A 51 -6.76 20.24 2.68
CA TRP A 51 -5.81 21.09 1.93
C TRP A 51 -4.76 21.77 2.82
N ASP A 52 -5.19 22.35 3.94
CA ASP A 52 -4.30 23.06 4.88
C ASP A 52 -3.34 22.12 5.64
N MET A 53 -3.59 20.81 5.59
CA MET A 53 -2.76 19.76 6.22
C MET A 53 -1.78 19.13 5.23
N VAL A 54 -1.83 19.51 3.95
CA VAL A 54 -0.99 18.91 2.91
C VAL A 54 0.44 19.40 3.08
N ASP A 55 1.32 18.51 3.49
CA ASP A 55 2.77 18.66 3.31
C ASP A 55 3.17 17.96 2.01
N LEU A 56 3.53 18.73 0.98
CA LEU A 56 3.94 18.19 -0.31
C LEU A 56 5.20 17.31 -0.18
N LEU A 57 6.11 17.61 0.76
CA LEU A 57 7.29 16.78 1.00
C LEU A 57 6.91 15.42 1.58
N ASP A 58 6.01 15.40 2.56
CA ASP A 58 5.49 14.14 3.13
C ASP A 58 4.70 13.35 2.09
N PHE A 59 3.86 14.04 1.29
CA PHE A 59 3.12 13.43 0.19
C PHE A 59 4.06 12.74 -0.79
N MET A 60 5.08 13.45 -1.29
CA MET A 60 6.07 12.88 -2.22
C MET A 60 6.81 11.69 -1.62
N PHE A 61 7.28 11.82 -0.38
CA PHE A 61 8.00 10.74 0.31
C PHE A 61 7.15 9.48 0.49
N ARG A 62 5.91 9.63 0.96
CA ARG A 62 4.99 8.51 1.16
C ARG A 62 4.59 7.87 -0.17
N PHE A 63 4.42 8.68 -1.21
CA PHE A 63 4.08 8.23 -2.54
C PHE A 63 5.21 7.42 -3.19
N GLU A 64 6.46 7.90 -3.13
CA GLU A 64 7.63 7.15 -3.60
C GLU A 64 7.72 5.80 -2.90
N ARG A 65 7.53 5.79 -1.58
CA ARG A 65 7.56 4.58 -0.77
C ARG A 65 6.41 3.63 -1.10
N ALA A 66 5.20 4.13 -1.35
CA ALA A 66 4.02 3.32 -1.61
C ALA A 66 4.05 2.61 -2.97
N PHE A 67 4.66 3.24 -3.98
CA PHE A 67 4.76 2.68 -5.35
C PHE A 67 6.14 2.13 -5.69
N GLN A 68 7.10 2.19 -4.75
CA GLN A 68 8.50 1.81 -4.94
C GLN A 68 9.15 2.50 -6.17
N ILE A 69 8.81 3.77 -6.37
CA ILE A 69 9.38 4.60 -7.42
C ILE A 69 10.49 5.49 -6.87
N ARG A 70 11.44 5.85 -7.74
CA ARG A 70 12.48 6.84 -7.43
C ARG A 70 12.35 7.99 -8.41
N CYS A 71 11.99 9.15 -7.91
CA CYS A 71 11.86 10.35 -8.72
C CYS A 71 12.90 11.39 -8.27
N SER A 72 13.45 12.10 -9.25
CA SER A 72 14.32 13.23 -8.99
C SER A 72 13.52 14.43 -8.49
N ALA A 73 14.18 15.34 -7.79
CA ALA A 73 13.55 16.59 -7.35
C ALA A 73 13.02 17.43 -8.53
N GLU A 74 13.64 17.33 -9.72
CA GLU A 74 13.18 18.05 -10.92
C GLU A 74 11.91 17.42 -11.52
N GLU A 75 11.75 16.09 -11.49
CA GLU A 75 10.52 15.41 -11.90
C GLU A 75 9.36 15.80 -10.98
N TRP A 76 9.59 15.80 -9.67
CA TRP A 76 8.59 16.24 -8.71
C TRP A 76 8.22 17.70 -8.88
N LYS A 77 9.21 18.57 -9.08
CA LYS A 77 8.99 19.99 -9.36
C LYS A 77 8.25 20.23 -10.68
N LYS A 78 8.41 19.35 -11.67
CA LYS A 78 7.63 19.41 -12.92
C LYS A 78 6.16 19.05 -12.67
N LEU A 79 5.88 18.11 -11.77
CA LEU A 79 4.53 17.66 -11.46
C LEU A 79 3.78 18.59 -10.49
N PHE A 80 4.42 18.96 -9.38
CA PHE A 80 3.83 19.75 -8.29
C PHE A 80 4.22 21.24 -8.29
N GLY A 81 5.11 21.65 -9.20
CA GLY A 81 5.65 23.01 -9.23
C GLY A 81 6.72 23.27 -8.17
N ARG A 82 7.23 24.51 -8.12
CA ARG A 82 8.27 24.92 -7.17
C ARG A 82 7.64 25.25 -5.82
N ASP A 83 8.15 24.61 -4.77
CA ASP A 83 7.62 24.71 -3.41
C ASP A 83 8.38 25.73 -2.53
N ARG A 84 7.68 26.28 -1.54
CA ARG A 84 8.03 27.32 -0.56
C ARG A 84 7.90 28.78 -1.04
N GLY A 85 6.72 29.37 -0.78
CA GLY A 85 6.52 30.82 -0.72
C GLY A 85 5.37 31.40 -1.55
N ARG A 86 4.52 30.57 -2.15
CA ARG A 86 3.39 31.02 -2.99
C ARG A 86 2.08 30.94 -2.23
N THR A 87 1.15 31.84 -2.55
CA THR A 87 -0.22 31.71 -2.04
C THR A 87 -0.90 30.50 -2.69
N GLU A 88 -1.95 29.99 -2.04
CA GLU A 88 -2.77 28.91 -2.59
C GLU A 88 -3.27 29.23 -4.01
N GLU A 89 -3.70 30.48 -4.26
CA GLU A 89 -4.21 30.89 -5.56
C GLU A 89 -3.13 30.82 -6.65
N GLU A 90 -1.91 31.25 -6.34
CA GLU A 90 -0.76 31.18 -7.25
C GLU A 90 -0.37 29.75 -7.58
N TRP A 91 -0.44 28.83 -6.60
CA TRP A 91 -0.19 27.43 -6.84
C TRP A 91 -1.28 26.80 -7.70
N VAL A 92 -2.56 27.12 -7.41
CA VAL A 92 -3.70 26.65 -8.19
C VAL A 92 -3.61 27.11 -9.64
N GLU A 93 -3.28 28.37 -9.89
CA GLU A 93 -3.15 28.93 -11.23
C GLU A 93 -2.04 28.26 -12.03
N GLN A 94 -0.89 27.99 -11.42
CA GLN A 94 0.28 27.49 -12.14
C GLN A 94 0.33 25.96 -12.27
N VAL A 95 -0.22 25.25 -11.29
CA VAL A 95 -0.10 23.80 -11.15
C VAL A 95 -1.47 23.14 -10.96
N GLY A 96 -2.25 23.60 -9.98
CA GLY A 96 -3.49 22.94 -9.57
C GLY A 96 -4.53 22.80 -10.69
N GLN A 97 -4.63 23.78 -11.59
CA GLN A 97 -5.51 23.72 -12.77
C GLN A 97 -5.21 22.53 -13.69
N HIS A 98 -3.98 22.03 -13.65
CA HIS A 98 -3.48 20.99 -14.53
C HIS A 98 -3.19 19.68 -13.80
N LEU A 99 -3.23 19.65 -12.47
CA LEU A 99 -2.95 18.47 -11.67
C LEU A 99 -4.24 17.70 -11.37
N THR A 100 -4.53 16.71 -12.20
CA THR A 100 -5.64 15.77 -12.05
C THR A 100 -5.17 14.42 -11.54
N PHE A 101 -6.09 13.61 -11.04
CA PHE A 101 -5.77 12.21 -10.68
C PHE A 101 -5.28 11.40 -11.89
N LYS A 102 -5.78 11.69 -13.09
CA LYS A 102 -5.30 11.09 -14.35
C LYS A 102 -3.80 11.33 -14.53
N LYS A 103 -3.34 12.57 -14.31
CA LYS A 103 -1.91 12.88 -14.41
C LYS A 103 -1.08 12.19 -13.35
N LEU A 104 -1.59 12.07 -12.12
CA LEU A 104 -0.90 11.31 -11.07
C LEU A 104 -0.78 9.83 -11.45
N VAL A 105 -1.87 9.24 -11.95
CA VAL A 105 -1.89 7.84 -12.42
C VAL A 105 -0.92 7.64 -13.58
N ASP A 106 -0.94 8.53 -14.57
CA ASP A 106 -0.05 8.47 -15.72
C ASP A 106 1.42 8.59 -15.28
N PHE A 107 1.71 9.51 -14.37
CA PHE A 107 3.03 9.66 -13.79
C PHE A 107 3.49 8.39 -13.06
N ILE A 108 2.65 7.78 -12.20
CA ILE A 108 2.99 6.53 -11.51
C ILE A 108 3.25 5.43 -12.52
N ALA A 109 2.38 5.30 -13.52
CA ALA A 109 2.47 4.22 -14.48
C ALA A 109 3.69 4.32 -15.40
N GLU A 110 4.21 5.54 -15.62
CA GLU A 110 5.46 5.78 -16.34
C GLU A 110 6.70 5.42 -15.52
N HIS A 111 6.63 5.50 -14.19
CA HIS A 111 7.78 5.29 -13.29
C HIS A 111 7.76 3.95 -12.55
N THR A 112 6.65 3.21 -12.62
CA THR A 112 6.52 1.89 -11.98
C THR A 112 6.94 0.78 -12.93
N THR A 113 7.66 -0.20 -12.38
CA THR A 113 8.00 -1.41 -13.14
C THR A 113 6.78 -2.31 -13.24
N TYR A 114 6.35 -2.67 -14.45
CA TYR A 114 5.23 -3.57 -14.65
C TYR A 114 5.64 -5.03 -14.45
N ILE A 115 4.92 -5.73 -13.58
CA ILE A 115 5.09 -7.16 -13.29
C ILE A 115 3.81 -7.87 -13.69
N SER A 116 3.95 -8.91 -14.53
CA SER A 116 2.81 -9.68 -15.02
C SER A 116 2.53 -10.91 -14.19
N PHE A 117 1.26 -11.14 -13.87
CA PHE A 117 0.76 -12.35 -13.22
C PHE A 117 -0.12 -13.20 -14.17
N GLN A 118 -0.06 -12.90 -15.48
CA GLN A 118 -0.89 -13.54 -16.48
C GLN A 118 -0.44 -14.98 -16.76
N PRO A 119 -1.36 -15.88 -17.16
CA PRO A 119 -1.02 -17.25 -17.52
C PRO A 119 0.11 -17.34 -18.55
N VAL A 120 0.99 -18.31 -18.38
CA VAL A 120 2.10 -18.59 -19.30
C VAL A 120 1.95 -19.97 -19.92
N THR A 121 2.46 -20.17 -21.12
CA THR A 121 2.43 -21.48 -21.77
C THR A 121 3.55 -22.37 -21.25
N VAL A 122 3.21 -23.51 -20.67
CA VAL A 122 4.13 -24.56 -20.22
C VAL A 122 3.73 -25.87 -20.88
N ILE A 123 4.60 -26.43 -21.73
CA ILE A 123 4.35 -27.69 -22.47
C ILE A 123 3.00 -27.62 -23.22
N ASP A 124 2.86 -26.62 -24.10
CA ASP A 124 1.69 -26.36 -24.95
C ASP A 124 0.35 -26.19 -24.21
N ARG A 125 0.40 -25.84 -22.92
CA ARG A 125 -0.79 -25.54 -22.10
C ARG A 125 -0.62 -24.23 -21.36
N GLU A 126 -1.66 -23.42 -21.35
CA GLU A 126 -1.70 -22.23 -20.49
C GLU A 126 -1.78 -22.65 -19.02
N CYS A 127 -0.88 -22.10 -18.22
CA CYS A 127 -0.73 -22.39 -16.81
C CYS A 127 -0.77 -21.07 -16.03
N GLY A 128 -1.94 -20.76 -15.47
CA GLY A 128 -2.13 -19.60 -14.59
C GLY A 128 -1.18 -19.59 -13.39
N PRO A 129 -1.08 -20.69 -12.61
CA PRO A 129 -0.21 -20.72 -11.43
C PRO A 129 1.27 -20.51 -11.75
N ALA A 130 1.75 -21.00 -12.90
CA ALA A 130 3.12 -20.75 -13.32
C ALA A 130 3.35 -19.26 -13.63
N GLY A 131 2.41 -18.62 -14.30
CA GLY A 131 2.46 -17.18 -14.61
C GLY A 131 2.45 -16.33 -13.35
N ALA A 132 1.55 -16.64 -12.41
CA ALA A 132 1.50 -15.97 -11.11
C ALA A 132 2.81 -16.17 -10.31
N PHE A 133 3.38 -17.38 -10.31
CA PHE A 133 4.65 -17.65 -9.64
C PHE A 133 5.83 -16.89 -10.26
N TYR A 134 5.88 -16.73 -11.59
CA TYR A 134 6.87 -15.89 -12.24
C TYR A 134 6.75 -14.42 -11.82
N GLY A 135 5.53 -13.87 -11.80
CA GLY A 135 5.29 -12.51 -11.31
C GLY A 135 5.69 -12.32 -9.85
N ILE A 136 5.39 -13.30 -8.97
CA ILE A 136 5.83 -13.28 -7.57
C ILE A 136 7.36 -13.25 -7.47
N THR A 137 8.03 -14.07 -8.26
CA THR A 137 9.50 -14.16 -8.24
C THR A 137 10.10 -12.84 -8.74
N GLU A 138 9.58 -12.29 -9.82
CA GLU A 138 10.01 -11.00 -10.36
C GLU A 138 9.83 -9.86 -9.35
N LEU A 139 8.68 -9.82 -8.66
CA LEU A 139 8.40 -8.88 -7.57
C LEU A 139 9.43 -8.99 -6.44
N SER A 140 9.72 -10.22 -6.01
CA SER A 140 10.71 -10.46 -4.96
C SER A 140 12.13 -10.05 -5.36
N GLU A 141 12.53 -10.29 -6.62
CA GLU A 141 13.89 -9.97 -7.05
C GLU A 141 14.10 -8.47 -7.23
N GLN A 142 13.08 -7.76 -7.70
CA GLN A 142 13.20 -6.35 -8.09
C GLN A 142 12.86 -5.37 -6.96
N LEU A 143 11.94 -5.72 -6.07
CA LEU A 143 11.36 -4.76 -5.11
C LEU A 143 11.62 -5.15 -3.66
N VAL A 144 11.41 -6.42 -3.31
CA VAL A 144 11.56 -6.90 -1.92
C VAL A 144 12.43 -8.14 -1.90
N PRO A 145 13.77 -7.99 -1.76
CA PRO A 145 14.71 -9.11 -1.85
C PRO A 145 14.41 -10.20 -0.81
N PRO A 146 14.29 -11.47 -1.21
CA PRO A 146 14.00 -12.54 -0.28
C PRO A 146 15.25 -12.99 0.48
N ALA A 147 15.05 -13.53 1.69
CA ALA A 147 16.13 -14.10 2.50
C ALA A 147 16.71 -15.39 1.90
N CYS A 148 15.97 -16.07 1.02
CA CYS A 148 16.38 -17.31 0.37
C CYS A 148 15.83 -17.41 -1.04
N GLN A 149 16.35 -18.37 -1.81
CA GLN A 149 15.83 -18.65 -3.15
C GLN A 149 14.39 -19.15 -3.06
N ILE A 150 13.51 -18.50 -3.80
CA ILE A 150 12.08 -18.83 -3.84
C ILE A 150 11.86 -20.01 -4.79
N THR A 151 11.16 -21.03 -4.28
CA THR A 151 10.62 -22.14 -5.06
C THR A 151 9.13 -22.29 -4.73
N PRO A 152 8.33 -23.00 -5.54
CA PRO A 152 6.90 -23.17 -5.24
C PRO A 152 6.63 -23.81 -3.87
N ALA A 153 7.52 -24.70 -3.41
CA ALA A 153 7.40 -25.36 -2.11
C ALA A 153 7.97 -24.53 -0.94
N THR A 154 8.69 -23.44 -1.21
CA THR A 154 9.24 -22.56 -0.18
C THR A 154 8.10 -21.91 0.60
N ARG A 155 8.21 -21.90 1.93
CA ARG A 155 7.25 -21.20 2.77
C ARG A 155 7.49 -19.70 2.68
N ILE A 156 6.42 -18.92 2.61
CA ILE A 156 6.51 -17.46 2.46
C ILE A 156 7.27 -16.85 3.66
N ILE A 157 7.00 -17.34 4.88
CA ILE A 157 7.69 -16.91 6.10
C ILE A 157 9.18 -17.23 6.16
N ASP A 158 9.68 -18.14 5.33
CA ASP A 158 11.12 -18.42 5.27
C ASP A 158 11.84 -17.45 4.32
N ALA A 159 11.11 -16.86 3.37
CA ALA A 159 11.62 -15.84 2.46
C ALA A 159 11.43 -14.42 3.02
N PHE A 160 10.30 -14.16 3.70
CA PHE A 160 9.90 -12.83 4.16
C PHE A 160 9.38 -12.87 5.60
N ARG A 161 9.85 -11.95 6.46
CA ARG A 161 9.41 -11.82 7.86
C ARG A 161 9.31 -10.35 8.27
N GLY A 162 8.43 -10.06 9.23
CA GLY A 162 8.17 -8.71 9.73
C GLY A 162 7.93 -7.72 8.58
N ASP A 163 8.58 -6.56 8.64
CA ASP A 163 8.40 -5.48 7.67
C ASP A 163 8.63 -5.89 6.20
N ALA A 164 9.49 -6.87 5.93
CA ALA A 164 9.70 -7.37 4.57
C ALA A 164 8.49 -8.16 4.05
N LEU A 165 7.80 -8.90 4.94
CA LEU A 165 6.56 -9.59 4.59
C LEU A 165 5.44 -8.58 4.34
N ASP A 166 5.33 -7.54 5.18
CA ASP A 166 4.32 -6.49 5.00
C ASP A 166 4.51 -5.74 3.68
N GLN A 167 5.76 -5.40 3.34
CA GLN A 167 6.10 -4.77 2.06
C GLN A 167 5.79 -5.69 0.88
N PHE A 168 6.24 -6.95 0.92
CA PHE A 168 5.96 -7.93 -0.13
C PHE A 168 4.46 -8.11 -0.35
N TRP A 169 3.68 -8.26 0.72
CA TRP A 169 2.24 -8.45 0.63
C TRP A 169 1.52 -7.21 0.09
N SER A 170 1.89 -6.01 0.57
CA SER A 170 1.34 -4.76 0.06
C SER A 170 1.59 -4.61 -1.45
N GLU A 171 2.83 -4.84 -1.90
CA GLU A 171 3.18 -4.79 -3.33
C GLU A 171 2.38 -5.80 -4.15
N LEU A 172 2.24 -7.02 -3.63
CA LEU A 172 1.51 -8.08 -4.31
C LEU A 172 0.01 -7.76 -4.44
N CYS A 173 -0.61 -7.24 -3.37
CA CYS A 173 -2.03 -6.86 -3.37
C CYS A 173 -2.35 -5.84 -4.46
N TRP A 174 -1.60 -4.74 -4.52
CA TRP A 174 -1.95 -3.67 -5.46
C TRP A 174 -1.62 -4.02 -6.92
N ARG A 175 -0.56 -4.81 -7.15
CA ARG A 175 -0.11 -5.18 -8.51
C ARG A 175 -0.92 -6.32 -9.13
N SER A 176 -1.43 -7.24 -8.32
CA SER A 176 -2.20 -8.39 -8.82
C SER A 176 -3.65 -8.02 -9.18
N THR A 177 -4.14 -6.81 -8.83
CA THR A 177 -5.58 -6.41 -8.92
C THR A 177 -6.50 -7.23 -8.03
N GLN A 178 -5.95 -8.20 -7.30
CA GLN A 178 -6.73 -9.22 -6.63
C GLN A 178 -6.81 -8.94 -5.14
N LYS A 179 -7.97 -9.28 -4.57
CA LYS A 179 -8.17 -9.23 -3.13
C LYS A 179 -7.52 -10.47 -2.52
N LEU A 180 -6.24 -10.33 -2.24
CA LEU A 180 -5.56 -11.24 -1.32
C LEU A 180 -6.14 -11.06 0.08
N PRO A 181 -6.21 -12.12 0.89
CA PRO A 181 -6.65 -12.01 2.27
C PRO A 181 -5.69 -11.13 3.06
N ASP A 182 -6.25 -10.35 3.97
CA ASP A 182 -5.46 -9.54 4.88
C ASP A 182 -4.64 -10.44 5.81
N ILE A 183 -3.37 -10.08 5.93
CA ILE A 183 -2.47 -10.70 6.90
C ILE A 183 -2.93 -10.32 8.32
N SER A 184 -2.86 -11.25 9.26
CA SER A 184 -3.36 -11.01 10.62
C SER A 184 -2.51 -9.99 11.39
N ARG A 185 -3.09 -8.82 11.66
CA ARG A 185 -2.47 -7.71 12.43
C ARG A 185 -2.93 -7.62 13.89
N LYS A 186 -3.31 -8.73 14.51
CA LYS A 186 -3.89 -8.75 15.87
C LYS A 186 -3.01 -8.06 16.93
N TRP A 187 -1.71 -7.96 16.70
CA TRP A 187 -0.75 -7.38 17.62
C TRP A 187 -0.57 -5.88 17.48
N ASP A 188 -0.99 -5.29 16.37
CA ASP A 188 -0.98 -3.85 16.19
C ASP A 188 -1.89 -3.19 17.24
N VAL A 189 -3.08 -3.76 17.47
CA VAL A 189 -4.02 -3.29 18.50
C VAL A 189 -3.38 -3.32 19.89
N LEU A 190 -2.68 -4.41 20.23
CA LEU A 190 -1.98 -4.54 21.51
C LEU A 190 -0.83 -3.53 21.62
N PHE A 191 -0.04 -3.37 20.57
CA PHE A 191 1.06 -2.39 20.52
C PHE A 191 0.55 -0.97 20.67
N PHE A 192 -0.45 -0.56 19.89
CA PHE A 192 -1.09 0.75 19.96
C PHE A 192 -1.69 1.01 21.35
N SER A 193 -2.35 0.02 21.95
CA SER A 193 -2.88 0.14 23.31
C SER A 193 -1.77 0.37 24.34
N GLY A 194 -0.64 -0.34 24.22
CA GLY A 194 0.51 -0.13 25.10
C GLY A 194 1.22 1.22 24.85
N CYS A 195 1.28 1.69 23.62
CA CYS A 195 1.76 3.04 23.29
C CYS A 195 0.87 4.10 23.95
N LEU A 196 -0.46 3.96 23.84
CA LEU A 196 -1.42 4.86 24.49
C LEU A 196 -1.23 4.89 26.01
N LEU A 197 -1.10 3.73 26.66
CA LEU A 197 -0.82 3.62 28.09
C LEU A 197 0.51 4.29 28.47
N SER A 198 1.54 4.17 27.62
CA SER A 198 2.83 4.83 27.83
C SER A 198 2.72 6.35 27.76
N VAL A 199 1.97 6.87 26.77
CA VAL A 199 1.72 8.31 26.60
C VAL A 199 0.95 8.87 27.79
N LEU A 200 -0.11 8.19 28.23
CA LEU A 200 -0.85 8.57 29.44
C LEU A 200 0.06 8.52 30.68
N GLY A 201 0.89 7.49 30.80
CA GLY A 201 1.88 7.36 31.85
C GLY A 201 2.88 8.52 31.87
N LEU A 202 3.36 8.99 30.71
CA LEU A 202 4.22 10.16 30.61
C LEU A 202 3.49 11.46 30.95
N LEU A 203 2.25 11.61 30.48
CA LEU A 203 1.42 12.78 30.72
C LEU A 203 1.24 13.07 32.21
N PHE A 204 1.04 12.02 33.03
CA PHE A 204 0.94 12.13 34.49
C PHE A 204 2.29 12.03 35.20
N GLY A 205 3.20 11.20 34.67
CA GLY A 205 4.49 10.89 35.28
C GLY A 205 5.45 12.07 35.29
N ILE A 206 5.48 12.88 34.21
CA ILE A 206 6.36 14.05 34.12
C ILE A 206 5.99 15.12 35.16
N PRO A 207 4.73 15.58 35.28
CA PRO A 207 4.33 16.51 36.34
C PRO A 207 4.60 15.96 37.74
N LEU A 208 4.31 14.68 37.97
CA LEU A 208 4.50 14.04 39.28
C LEU A 208 5.98 13.94 39.64
N SER A 209 6.86 13.65 38.67
CA SER A 209 8.31 13.67 38.84
C SER A 209 8.84 15.04 39.25
N ILE A 210 8.27 16.12 38.72
CA ILE A 210 8.67 17.50 39.09
C ILE A 210 8.22 17.81 40.52
N VAL A 211 6.95 17.55 40.85
CA VAL A 211 6.38 17.87 42.18
C VAL A 211 7.04 17.08 43.29
N THR A 212 7.35 15.80 43.05
CA THR A 212 7.90 14.90 44.07
C THR A 212 9.42 14.82 44.03
N THR A 213 10.08 15.45 43.04
CA THR A 213 11.52 15.29 42.74
C THR A 213 11.95 13.83 42.52
N ASN A 214 11.00 12.93 42.21
CA ASN A 214 11.26 11.53 41.94
C ASN A 214 11.15 11.24 40.43
N TYR A 215 12.29 11.10 39.77
CA TYR A 215 12.37 10.83 38.33
C TYR A 215 11.82 9.45 37.92
N LEU A 216 11.57 8.54 38.86
CA LEU A 216 11.03 7.21 38.56
C LEU A 216 9.64 7.29 37.89
N TYR A 217 8.81 8.28 38.23
CA TYR A 217 7.49 8.43 37.63
C TYR A 217 7.54 8.72 36.12
N ALA A 218 8.56 9.42 35.64
CA ALA A 218 8.82 9.60 34.21
C ALA A 218 9.62 8.43 33.59
N LEU A 219 10.50 7.78 34.36
CA LEU A 219 11.34 6.68 33.85
C LEU A 219 10.54 5.41 33.56
N VAL A 220 9.59 5.04 34.43
CA VAL A 220 8.77 3.83 34.30
C VAL A 220 8.03 3.75 32.96
N PRO A 221 7.26 4.77 32.52
CA PRO A 221 6.58 4.71 31.23
C PRO A 221 7.55 4.69 30.04
N CYS A 222 8.73 5.32 30.13
CA CYS A 222 9.77 5.20 29.10
C CYS A 222 10.29 3.76 28.97
N VAL A 223 10.59 3.11 30.09
CA VAL A 223 11.06 1.71 30.10
C VAL A 223 9.97 0.77 29.58
N TYR A 224 8.72 0.99 29.98
CA TYR A 224 7.57 0.23 29.49
C TYR A 224 7.38 0.39 27.98
N LEU A 225 7.48 1.61 27.45
CA LEU A 225 7.39 1.87 26.00
C LEU A 225 8.48 1.12 25.23
N LEU A 226 9.73 1.17 25.71
CA LEU A 226 10.84 0.42 25.11
C LEU A 226 10.60 -1.09 25.15
N ALA A 227 10.13 -1.62 26.28
CA ALA A 227 9.82 -3.04 26.40
C ALA A 227 8.69 -3.46 25.45
N ASN A 228 7.60 -2.69 25.38
CA ASN A 228 6.49 -2.92 24.46
C ASN A 228 6.98 -2.93 23.00
N TRP A 229 7.78 -1.93 22.60
CA TRP A 229 8.36 -1.89 21.26
C TRP A 229 9.26 -3.10 20.95
N LYS A 230 10.09 -3.55 21.92
CA LYS A 230 10.90 -4.76 21.75
C LYS A 230 10.07 -6.03 21.63
N VAL A 231 9.00 -6.15 22.42
CA VAL A 231 8.08 -7.29 22.32
C VAL A 231 7.36 -7.28 20.98
N TYR A 232 6.87 -6.12 20.53
CA TYR A 232 6.21 -5.97 19.23
C TYR A 232 7.13 -6.35 18.07
N THR A 233 8.35 -5.81 18.03
CA THR A 233 9.32 -6.11 16.96
C THR A 233 9.71 -7.59 16.93
N LEU A 234 9.93 -8.19 18.11
CA LEU A 234 10.20 -9.62 18.21
C LEU A 234 9.01 -10.43 17.69
N TYR A 235 7.80 -10.09 18.12
CA TYR A 235 6.61 -10.79 17.69
C TYR A 235 6.38 -10.67 16.18
N ASN A 236 6.49 -9.46 15.61
CA ASN A 236 6.32 -9.24 14.17
C ASN A 236 7.32 -10.07 13.35
N HIS A 237 8.52 -10.30 13.89
CA HIS A 237 9.53 -11.12 13.21
C HIS A 237 9.31 -12.63 13.33
N TYR A 238 8.77 -13.12 14.46
CA TYR A 238 8.64 -14.56 14.73
C TYR A 238 7.25 -15.14 14.54
N SER A 239 6.23 -14.30 14.51
CA SER A 239 4.87 -14.76 14.25
C SER A 239 4.69 -15.10 12.77
N ASP A 240 3.84 -16.10 12.53
CA ASP A 240 3.32 -16.36 11.19
C ASP A 240 1.93 -15.71 11.11
N PRO A 241 1.80 -14.58 10.41
CA PRO A 241 0.53 -13.88 10.31
C PRO A 241 -0.29 -14.32 9.09
N LEU A 242 0.20 -15.30 8.31
CA LEU A 242 -0.47 -15.81 7.12
C LEU A 242 -1.65 -16.72 7.46
N PRO A 243 -2.68 -16.76 6.61
CA PRO A 243 -3.72 -17.77 6.69
C PRO A 243 -3.15 -19.20 6.60
N THR A 244 -3.80 -20.14 7.28
CA THR A 244 -3.33 -21.55 7.35
C THR A 244 -3.32 -22.26 6.00
N ASP A 245 -4.12 -21.77 5.05
CA ASP A 245 -4.25 -22.23 3.68
C ASP A 245 -3.24 -21.57 2.71
N LEU A 246 -2.50 -20.54 3.15
CA LEU A 246 -1.55 -19.78 2.34
C LEU A 246 -0.15 -19.79 2.97
N GLN A 247 0.46 -20.97 2.95
CA GLN A 247 1.75 -21.19 3.63
C GLN A 247 2.93 -21.15 2.66
N THR A 248 2.72 -21.58 1.41
CA THR A 248 3.77 -21.66 0.38
C THR A 248 3.51 -20.73 -0.80
N PHE A 249 4.57 -20.44 -1.56
CA PHE A 249 4.43 -19.66 -2.79
C PHE A 249 3.58 -20.36 -3.87
N ARG A 250 3.49 -21.70 -3.83
CA ARG A 250 2.55 -22.44 -4.67
C ARG A 250 1.10 -22.11 -4.32
N ASP A 251 0.76 -22.09 -3.03
CA ASP A 251 -0.61 -21.81 -2.57
C ASP A 251 -1.02 -20.40 -2.99
N LEU A 252 -0.10 -19.44 -2.82
CA LEU A 252 -0.27 -18.06 -3.25
C LEU A 252 -0.43 -17.94 -4.77
N ALA A 253 0.40 -18.64 -5.55
CA ALA A 253 0.31 -18.63 -7.01
C ALA A 253 -0.99 -19.28 -7.52
N ILE A 254 -1.47 -20.34 -6.86
CA ILE A 254 -2.76 -20.96 -7.18
C ILE A 254 -3.91 -20.02 -6.84
N LEU A 255 -3.87 -19.35 -5.68
CA LEU A 255 -4.86 -18.35 -5.30
C LEU A 255 -4.94 -17.25 -6.36
N ILE A 256 -3.78 -16.73 -6.77
CA ILE A 256 -3.72 -15.66 -7.78
C ILE A 256 -4.27 -16.16 -9.13
N ALA A 257 -3.92 -17.37 -9.53
CA ALA A 257 -4.42 -17.92 -10.78
C ALA A 257 -5.92 -18.25 -10.74
N GLY A 258 -6.42 -18.76 -9.62
CA GLY A 258 -7.83 -19.15 -9.45
C GLY A 258 -8.77 -17.96 -9.57
N GLN A 259 -8.42 -16.82 -8.98
CA GLN A 259 -9.21 -15.60 -9.07
C GLN A 259 -9.15 -14.96 -10.47
N ASN A 260 -8.06 -15.12 -11.22
CA ASN A 260 -7.98 -14.68 -12.62
C ASN A 260 -8.99 -15.43 -13.51
N HIS A 261 -9.13 -16.75 -13.34
CA HIS A 261 -10.11 -17.54 -14.08
C HIS A 261 -11.57 -17.17 -13.74
N GLU A 262 -11.86 -16.77 -12.50
CA GLU A 262 -13.20 -16.30 -12.12
C GLU A 262 -13.51 -14.91 -12.67
N ALA A 263 -12.53 -13.99 -12.66
CA ALA A 263 -12.66 -12.67 -13.26
C ALA A 263 -12.90 -12.75 -14.79
N GLU A 264 -12.17 -13.63 -15.49
CA GLU A 264 -12.35 -13.88 -16.92
C GLU A 264 -13.72 -14.49 -17.26
N ARG A 265 -14.23 -15.39 -16.41
CA ARG A 265 -15.59 -15.93 -16.56
C ARG A 265 -16.67 -14.87 -16.30
N GLY A 266 -16.49 -14.02 -15.29
CA GLY A 266 -17.42 -12.92 -14.98
C GLY A 266 -17.53 -11.90 -16.12
N ILE A 267 -16.41 -11.57 -16.76
CA ILE A 267 -16.37 -10.69 -17.94
C ILE A 267 -17.12 -11.35 -19.11
N ASN A 268 -16.81 -12.61 -19.45
CA ASN A 268 -17.47 -13.32 -20.55
C ASN A 268 -18.99 -13.50 -20.35
N VAL A 269 -19.45 -13.74 -19.13
CA VAL A 269 -20.89 -13.85 -18.82
C VAL A 269 -21.62 -12.51 -19.00
N ASN A 270 -20.99 -11.40 -18.63
CA ASN A 270 -21.55 -10.06 -18.84
C ASN A 270 -21.53 -9.64 -20.32
N THR A 271 -20.51 -10.04 -21.08
CA THR A 271 -20.47 -9.78 -22.54
C THR A 271 -21.55 -10.59 -23.28
N HIS A 272 -21.81 -11.84 -22.88
CA HIS A 272 -22.88 -12.64 -23.46
C HIS A 272 -24.29 -12.10 -23.14
N ARG A 273 -24.53 -11.61 -21.92
CA ARG A 273 -25.81 -10.96 -21.56
C ARG A 273 -26.05 -9.64 -22.29
N ALA A 274 -25.01 -8.87 -22.56
CA ALA A 274 -25.12 -7.66 -23.38
C ALA A 274 -25.48 -7.97 -24.85
N ALA A 275 -25.03 -9.11 -25.37
CA ALA A 275 -25.36 -9.57 -26.72
C ALA A 275 -26.77 -10.16 -26.84
N GLU A 276 -27.29 -10.81 -25.78
CA GLU A 276 -28.65 -11.37 -25.74
C GLU A 276 -29.75 -10.32 -25.46
N GLY A 277 -29.38 -9.12 -25.00
CA GLY A 277 -30.32 -8.00 -24.79
C GLY A 277 -30.56 -7.13 -26.02
N LEU A 278 -29.98 -7.47 -27.17
CA LEU A 278 -30.08 -6.72 -28.44
C LEU A 278 -30.79 -7.50 -29.56
N SER A 279 -31.45 -8.62 -29.25
CA SER A 279 -32.29 -9.38 -30.20
C SER A 279 -33.77 -9.17 -29.99
#